data_AF-A0A813KQU1-F1
#
_entry.id   AF-A0A813KQU1-F1
#
_cell.length_a   1.000
_cell.length_b   1.000
_cell.length_c   1.000
_cell.angle_alpha   90.00
_cell.angle_beta   90.00
_cell.angle_gamma   90.00
#
_symmetry.space_group_name_H-M   'P 1'
#
loop_
_entity.id
_entity.type
_entity.pdbx_description
1 polymer ?
#
loop_
_entity_poly.entity_id
_entity_poly.type
_entity_poly.pdbx_seq_one_letter_code
_entity_poly.pdbx_strand_id
1 'polypeptide(L)' 'MSGAVDYYGVLGIPRDATEADVKKAYRKEALKWHPDKNPDNKENAEQVFKAVAEAYETLSSPEKRQLYDRFGKE' A
#
# COMPACT_ATOMS: atom_id res chain seq x y z
N MET A 1 -3.04 -20.56 -5.09
CA MET A 1 -3.65 -19.23 -5.01
C MET A 1 -2.51 -18.24 -5.00
N SER A 2 -2.28 -17.54 -6.10
CA SER A 2 -1.15 -16.62 -6.22
C SER A 2 -1.32 -15.52 -5.17
N GLY A 3 -0.50 -15.55 -4.13
CA GLY A 3 -0.51 -14.62 -3.01
C GLY A 3 0.09 -13.27 -3.39
N ALA A 4 -0.30 -12.75 -4.55
CA ALA A 4 0.12 -11.44 -5.00
C ALA A 4 -0.48 -10.40 -4.03
N VAL A 5 0.38 -9.67 -3.34
CA VAL A 5 -0.05 -8.57 -2.48
C VAL A 5 -0.70 -7.51 -3.36
N ASP A 6 -2.03 -7.39 -3.30
CA ASP A 6 -2.80 -6.35 -4.01
C ASP A 6 -2.51 -4.99 -3.35
N TYR A 7 -1.55 -4.25 -3.89
CA TYR A 7 -1.17 -2.93 -3.38
C TYR A 7 -2.33 -1.93 -3.39
N TYR A 8 -3.21 -2.05 -4.38
CA TYR A 8 -4.46 -1.30 -4.45
C TYR A 8 -5.39 -1.63 -3.27
N GLY A 9 -5.50 -2.91 -2.91
CA GLY A 9 -6.27 -3.38 -1.75
C GLY A 9 -5.65 -2.94 -0.42
N VAL A 10 -4.32 -2.97 -0.32
CA VAL A 10 -3.58 -2.50 0.86
C VAL A 10 -3.81 -1.01 1.10
N LEU A 11 -3.76 -0.19 0.06
CA LEU A 11 -4.07 1.24 0.17
C LEU A 11 -5.59 1.52 0.25
N GLY A 12 -6.43 0.52 -0.02
CA GLY A 12 -7.89 0.66 -0.06
C GLY A 12 -8.37 1.60 -1.17
N ILE A 13 -7.68 1.61 -2.31
CA ILE A 13 -7.97 2.47 -3.46
C ILE A 13 -8.30 1.63 -4.70
N PRO A 14 -9.09 2.17 -5.64
CA PRO A 14 -9.34 1.48 -6.91
C PRO A 14 -8.09 1.43 -7.79
N ARG A 15 -8.05 0.48 -8.73
CA ARG A 15 -6.97 0.39 -9.74
C ARG A 15 -6.87 1.61 -10.66
N ASP A 16 -7.96 2.37 -10.77
CA ASP A 16 -8.03 3.62 -11.52
C ASP A 16 -7.57 4.85 -10.70
N ALA A 17 -7.16 4.65 -9.44
CA ALA A 17 -6.74 5.73 -8.56
C ALA A 17 -5.58 6.54 -9.13
N THR A 18 -5.63 7.86 -8.95
CA THR A 18 -4.56 8.77 -9.37
C THR A 18 -3.39 8.71 -8.39
N GLU A 19 -2.22 9.22 -8.79
CA GLU A 19 -1.07 9.36 -7.87
C GLU A 19 -1.42 10.20 -6.62
N ALA A 20 -2.31 11.18 -6.78
CA ALA A 20 -2.82 11.98 -5.66
C ALA A 20 -3.63 11.12 -4.67
N ASP A 21 -4.47 10.21 -5.18
CA ASP A 21 -5.23 9.27 -4.35
C ASP A 21 -4.32 8.28 -3.65
N VAL A 22 -3.31 7.73 -4.34
CA VAL A 22 -2.27 6.85 -3.78
C VAL A 22 -1.58 7.53 -2.60
N LYS A 23 -1.15 8.78 -2.78
CA LYS A 23 -0.48 9.57 -1.72
C LYS A 23 -1.40 9.89 -0.56
N LYS A 24 -2.67 10.20 -0.83
CA LYS A 24 -3.68 10.48 0.20
C LYS A 24 -4.01 9.22 1.01
N ALA A 25 -4.16 8.09 0.35
CA ALA A 25 -4.41 6.79 0.98
C ALA A 25 -3.23 6.35 1.84
N TYR A 26 -2.00 6.45 1.31
CA TYR A 26 -0.79 6.17 2.07
C TYR A 26 -0.74 6.95 3.39
N ARG A 27 -0.97 8.27 3.35
CA ARG A 27 -0.98 9.10 4.57
C ARG A 27 -2.05 8.65 5.56
N LYS A 28 -3.24 8.27 5.08
CA LYS A 28 -4.36 7.84 5.92
C LYS A 28 -4.06 6.50 6.59
N GLU A 29 -3.59 5.51 5.83
CA GLU A 29 -3.25 4.18 6.34
C GLU A 29 -2.00 4.22 7.23
N ALA A 30 -0.96 4.98 6.87
CA ALA A 30 0.24 5.16 7.68
C ALA A 30 -0.06 5.75 9.07
N LEU A 31 -0.97 6.73 9.15
CA LEU A 31 -1.43 7.27 10.43
C LEU A 31 -2.30 6.27 11.19
N LYS A 32 -3.15 5.52 10.50
CA LYS A 32 -4.04 4.52 11.11
C LYS A 32 -3.27 3.34 11.69
N TRP A 33 -2.23 2.88 11.01
CA TRP A 33 -1.35 1.78 11.40
C TRP A 33 -0.06 2.25 12.09
N HIS A 34 -0.01 3.51 12.54
CA HIS A 34 1.16 3.99 13.26
C HIS A 34 1.30 3.22 14.60
N PRO A 35 2.51 2.76 14.98
CA PRO A 35 2.73 1.97 16.20
C PRO A 35 2.36 2.73 17.48
N ASP A 36 2.40 4.05 17.44
CA ASP A 36 1.96 4.93 18.54
C ASP A 36 0.45 4.86 18.79
N LYS A 37 -0.35 4.71 17.71
CA LYS A 37 -1.82 4.57 17.80
C LYS A 37 -2.27 3.12 18.00
N ASN A 38 -1.38 2.15 17.79
CA ASN A 38 -1.66 0.72 17.91
C ASN A 38 -0.70 0.05 18.92
N PRO A 39 -0.71 0.46 20.20
CA PRO A 39 0.21 -0.08 21.20
C PRO A 39 0.04 -1.58 21.44
N ASP A 40 -1.18 -2.11 21.34
CA ASP A 40 -1.51 -3.53 21.51
C ASP A 40 -1.33 -4.37 20.23
N ASN A 41 -1.31 -3.72 19.06
CA ASN A 41 -1.25 -4.39 17.75
C ASN A 41 -0.02 -3.98 16.95
N LYS A 42 1.10 -3.69 17.62
CA LYS A 42 2.33 -3.21 16.98
C LYS A 42 2.81 -4.12 15.85
N GLU A 43 2.73 -5.44 16.03
CA GLU A 43 3.21 -6.41 15.05
C GLU A 43 2.38 -6.35 13.75
N ASN A 44 1.05 -6.45 13.87
CA ASN A 44 0.13 -6.27 12.73
C ASN A 44 0.27 -4.87 12.11
N ALA A 45 0.38 -3.84 12.94
CA ALA A 45 0.52 -2.45 12.49
C ALA A 45 1.81 -2.26 11.68
N GLU A 46 2.92 -2.84 12.12
CA GLU A 46 4.19 -2.81 11.38
C GLU A 46 4.10 -3.57 10.05
N GLN A 47 3.46 -4.75 10.04
CA GLN A 47 3.25 -5.52 8.80
C GLN A 47 2.41 -4.73 7.78
N VAL A 48 1.29 -4.16 8.21
CA VAL A 48 0.44 -3.36 7.32
C VAL A 48 1.15 -2.07 6.91
N PHE A 49 1.87 -1.41 7.82
CA PHE A 49 2.65 -0.21 7.50
C PHE A 49 3.71 -0.47 6.44
N LYS A 50 4.45 -1.59 6.54
CA LYS A 50 5.40 -2.04 5.51
C LYS A 50 4.71 -2.27 4.17
N ALA A 51 3.57 -2.98 4.16
CA ALA A 51 2.81 -3.22 2.94
C ALA A 51 2.31 -1.92 2.30
N VAL A 52 1.82 -0.97 3.11
CA VAL A 52 1.34 0.35 2.69
C VAL A 52 2.47 1.19 2.08
N ALA A 53 3.66 1.15 2.69
CA ALA A 53 4.84 1.84 2.16
C ALA A 53 5.29 1.25 0.81
N GLU A 54 5.35 -0.08 0.70
CA GLU A 54 5.75 -0.77 -0.51
C GLU A 54 4.73 -0.58 -1.65
N ALA A 55 3.44 -0.58 -1.31
CA ALA A 55 2.35 -0.25 -2.22
C ALA A 55 2.49 1.18 -2.75
N TYR A 56 2.75 2.14 -1.86
CA TYR A 56 2.96 3.52 -2.24
C TYR A 56 4.19 3.69 -3.15
N GLU A 57 5.33 3.09 -2.82
CA GLU A 57 6.52 3.18 -3.67
C GLU A 57 6.31 2.63 -5.08
N THR A 58 5.52 1.58 -5.20
CA THR A 58 5.21 0.97 -6.50
C THR A 58 4.17 1.78 -7.27
N LEU A 59 3.06 2.15 -6.61
CA LEU A 59 1.92 2.80 -7.25
C LEU A 59 2.09 4.32 -7.45
N SER A 60 2.96 4.96 -6.66
CA SER A 60 3.28 6.39 -6.79
C SER A 60 4.25 6.68 -7.92
N SER A 61 4.92 5.67 -8.49
CA SER A 61 5.81 5.84 -9.64
C SER A 61 5.14 5.25 -10.87
N PRO A 62 4.86 6.05 -11.92
CA PRO A 62 4.15 5.56 -13.10
C PRO A 62 4.88 4.39 -13.78
N GLU A 63 6.21 4.41 -13.81
CA GLU A 63 7.03 3.32 -14.37
C GLU A 63 6.90 2.01 -13.56
N LYS A 64 7.04 2.10 -12.23
CA LYS A 64 6.89 0.94 -11.33
C LYS A 64 5.47 0.41 -11.33
N ARG A 65 4.47 1.29 -11.37
CA ARG A 65 3.05 0.94 -11.47
C ARG A 65 2.77 0.23 -12.79
N GLN A 66 3.28 0.73 -13.91
CA GLN A 66 3.15 0.05 -15.20
C GLN A 66 3.80 -1.33 -15.19
N LEU A 67 5.00 -1.46 -14.59
CA LEU A 67 5.66 -2.76 -14.42
C LEU A 67 4.80 -3.70 -13.55
N TYR A 68 4.28 -3.21 -12.43
CA TYR A 68 3.41 -3.99 -11.54
C TYR A 68 2.10 -4.42 -12.21
N ASP A 69 1.42 -3.52 -12.92
CA ASP A 69 0.19 -3.84 -13.65
C ASP A 69 0.45 -4.79 -14.83
N ARG A 70 1.65 -4.74 -15.44
CA ARG A 70 2.00 -5.56 -16.60
C ARG A 70 2.52 -6.95 -16.24
N PHE A 71 3.31 -7.06 -15.18
CA PHE A 71 3.97 -8.31 -14.79
C PHE A 71 3.33 -8.97 -13.56
N GLY A 72 2.49 -8.25 -12.81
CA GLY A 72 2.02 -8.69 -11.51
C GLY A 72 3.16 -8.74 -10.49
N LYS A 73 2.80 -8.83 -9.20
CA LYS A 73 3.76 -9.17 -8.16
C LYS A 73 3.75 -10.69 -8.01
N GLU A 74 4.81 -11.35 -8.46
CA GLU A 74 5.04 -12.78 -8.19
C GLU A 74 5.26 -13.04 -6.70
#